data_AF-A0A068TLY0-F1
#
_entry.id   AF-A0A068TLY0-F1
#
_cell.length_a   1.000
_cell.length_b   1.000
_cell.length_c   1.000
_cell.angle_alpha   90.00
_cell.angle_beta   90.00
_cell.angle_gamma   90.00
#
_symmetry.space_group_name_H-M   'P 1'
#
loop_
_entity.id
_entity.type
_entity.pdbx_description
1 polymer ?
#
loop_
_entity_poly.entity_id
_entity_poly.type
_entity_poly.pdbx_seq_one_letter_code
_entity_poly.pdbx_strand_id
1 'polypeptide(L)'
;MAVASTSLACPQFSGLRRSSCPMLDSPPLSISTAQSFFQNLDSHLRLSSSSPRNKACRPVVAMAGSGKFFVGGNWKCNGTKESIGKLISDLNSAMLESDVDVVVAPPFIYIDQVKSSLTDRIEVSAQNCWIGKGGAFTGEISGEQLKDIGCKWVILGHSERRHIIGEDDEFIGKKAAYALGQGLGVIACIGELLQQREEGKTFDVCYKQLKAFAGKLLTHLP
;
A
#
# COMPACT_ATOMS: atom_id res chain seq x y z
N MET A 1 -1.32 -5.78 -9.84
CA MET A 1 -1.92 -5.41 -8.54
C MET A 1 -1.22 -4.16 -8.05
N ALA A 2 -1.91 -3.03 -8.09
CA ALA A 2 -1.43 -1.80 -7.46
C ALA A 2 -1.96 -1.77 -6.03
N VAL A 3 -1.10 -1.39 -5.07
CA VAL A 3 -1.45 -1.29 -3.65
C VAL A 3 -1.36 0.18 -3.27
N ALA A 4 -2.46 0.74 -2.78
CA ALA A 4 -2.48 2.05 -2.16
C ALA A 4 -2.71 1.87 -0.65
N SER A 5 -1.82 2.43 0.17
CA SER A 5 -1.97 2.50 1.62
C SER A 5 -2.23 3.96 2.02
N THR A 6 -3.21 4.17 2.90
CA THR A 6 -3.51 5.49 3.48
C THR A 6 -3.68 5.34 4.98
N SER A 7 -3.07 6.23 5.75
CA SER A 7 -3.16 6.31 7.22
C SER A 7 -3.42 7.77 7.60
N LEU A 8 -4.32 7.99 8.56
CA LEU A 8 -4.77 9.32 8.99
C LEU A 8 -3.83 10.00 10.02
N ALA A 9 -2.62 9.49 10.24
CA ALA A 9 -1.67 10.09 11.18
C ALA A 9 -0.89 11.26 10.52
N CYS A 10 -1.18 12.47 10.94
CA CYS A 10 -0.53 13.71 10.51
C CYS A 10 0.74 13.99 11.35
N PRO A 11 1.95 14.13 10.76
CA PRO A 11 3.05 14.83 11.41
C PRO A 11 3.05 16.30 10.96
N GLN A 12 3.07 17.21 11.94
CA GLN A 12 3.18 18.66 11.76
C GLN A 12 4.30 19.04 10.76
N PHE A 13 3.91 19.74 9.71
CA PHE A 13 4.82 20.31 8.71
C PHE A 13 5.39 21.63 9.24
N SER A 14 6.67 21.64 9.63
CA SER A 14 7.43 22.87 9.88
C SER A 14 8.76 22.79 9.15
N GLY A 15 8.92 23.56 8.07
CA GLY A 15 10.19 23.58 7.35
C GLY A 15 10.18 24.25 5.97
N LEU A 16 9.64 25.47 5.84
CA LEU A 16 9.97 26.34 4.72
C LEU A 16 11.43 26.79 4.87
N ARG A 17 12.35 26.28 4.04
CA ARG A 17 13.60 27.00 3.74
C ARG A 17 13.50 27.61 2.34
N ARG A 18 13.27 28.92 2.31
CA ARG A 18 13.60 29.77 1.16
C ARG A 18 15.12 29.77 0.99
N SER A 19 15.60 29.38 -0.17
CA SER A 19 16.90 29.83 -0.67
C SER A 19 16.66 30.72 -1.88
N SER A 20 17.08 31.97 -1.72
CA SER A 20 17.03 33.11 -2.63
C SER A 20 17.72 32.87 -3.97
N CYS A 21 17.04 33.19 -5.07
CA CYS A 21 17.65 33.54 -6.36
C CYS A 21 17.39 35.03 -6.62
N PRO A 22 18.38 35.83 -7.07
CA PRO A 22 18.17 37.24 -7.37
C PRO A 22 17.48 37.44 -8.74
N MET A 23 16.69 38.51 -8.80
CA MET A 23 15.91 38.96 -9.96
C MET A 23 16.78 39.44 -11.13
N LEU A 24 16.27 39.29 -12.35
CA LEU A 24 16.52 40.20 -13.48
C LEU A 24 15.32 40.19 -14.44
N ASP A 25 14.97 41.39 -14.89
CA ASP A 25 13.73 41.83 -15.54
C ASP A 25 13.52 41.38 -17.01
N SER A 26 12.28 41.54 -17.48
CA SER A 26 11.66 41.17 -18.79
C SER A 26 12.02 42.15 -19.96
N PRO A 27 11.45 42.12 -21.21
CA PRO A 27 10.34 41.34 -21.82
C PRO A 27 10.58 40.93 -23.32
N PRO A 28 9.55 40.83 -24.22
CA PRO A 28 9.02 39.59 -24.81
C PRO A 28 9.42 39.37 -26.29
N LEU A 29 9.20 38.16 -26.85
CA LEU A 29 8.88 37.96 -28.28
C LEU A 29 8.48 36.50 -28.59
N SER A 30 7.74 36.35 -29.69
CA SER A 30 6.84 35.28 -30.12
C SER A 30 7.46 34.09 -30.86
N ILE A 31 6.76 32.95 -30.80
CA ILE A 31 6.55 31.90 -31.83
C ILE A 31 7.78 31.43 -32.62
N SER A 32 8.21 30.18 -32.36
CA SER A 32 8.36 29.10 -33.37
C SER A 32 9.30 28.01 -32.86
N THR A 33 9.08 26.79 -33.36
CA THR A 33 10.08 25.71 -33.46
C THR A 33 10.13 24.74 -32.27
N ALA A 34 9.13 23.85 -32.25
CA ALA A 34 9.26 22.51 -31.71
C ALA A 34 10.37 21.75 -32.45
N GLN A 35 11.60 21.77 -31.94
CA GLN A 35 12.71 20.84 -32.30
C GLN A 35 14.02 21.21 -31.55
N SER A 36 14.09 21.10 -30.22
CA SER A 36 15.42 21.06 -29.54
C SER A 36 15.47 20.54 -28.09
N PHE A 37 14.46 19.83 -27.59
CA PHE A 37 14.45 19.41 -26.16
C PHE A 37 15.23 18.11 -25.85
N PHE A 38 15.80 17.43 -26.85
CA PHE A 38 16.38 16.09 -26.71
C PHE A 38 17.91 16.02 -26.56
N GLN A 39 18.63 17.11 -26.29
CA GLN A 39 20.10 17.09 -26.31
C GLN A 39 20.83 17.67 -25.10
N ASN A 40 20.26 17.69 -23.89
CA ASN A 40 21.05 18.12 -22.73
C ASN A 40 20.73 17.40 -21.41
N LEU A 41 20.93 16.09 -21.39
CA LEU A 41 20.96 15.29 -20.16
C LEU A 41 22.01 14.18 -20.30
N ASP A 42 23.27 14.58 -20.46
CA ASP A 42 24.40 13.67 -20.26
C ASP A 42 25.61 14.46 -19.74
N SER A 43 25.70 14.58 -18.42
CA SER A 43 26.96 14.85 -17.71
C SER A 43 26.71 14.93 -16.21
N HIS A 44 26.45 13.78 -15.55
CA HIS A 44 26.85 13.56 -14.15
C HIS A 44 26.72 12.06 -13.79
N LEU A 45 27.37 11.19 -14.57
CA LEU A 45 27.64 9.80 -14.19
C LEU A 45 29.03 9.74 -13.55
N ARG A 46 29.10 9.74 -12.21
CA ARG A 46 30.30 9.29 -11.49
C ARG A 46 30.24 7.78 -11.33
N LEU A 47 30.91 7.06 -12.24
CA LEU A 47 31.26 5.65 -12.06
C LEU A 47 32.42 5.55 -11.07
N SER A 48 32.17 5.00 -9.88
CA SER A 48 33.23 4.47 -9.00
C SER A 48 33.24 2.95 -9.09
N SER A 49 34.33 2.40 -9.63
CA SER A 49 34.57 0.98 -9.85
C SER A 49 35.33 0.34 -8.68
N SER A 50 34.82 -0.76 -8.12
CA SER A 50 35.65 -1.81 -7.51
C SER A 50 34.88 -3.13 -7.25
N SER A 51 35.12 -4.12 -8.13
CA SER A 51 35.13 -5.60 -8.02
C SER A 51 34.02 -6.43 -7.33
N PRO A 52 33.85 -7.72 -7.75
CA PRO A 52 32.56 -8.39 -7.84
C PRO A 52 32.29 -9.40 -6.72
N ARG A 53 31.02 -9.60 -6.36
CA ARG A 53 30.46 -10.86 -5.83
C ARG A 53 28.93 -10.83 -5.83
N ASN A 54 28.34 -11.76 -6.57
CA ASN A 54 27.02 -12.40 -6.39
C ASN A 54 25.91 -11.65 -5.63
N LYS A 55 24.98 -11.07 -6.39
CA LYS A 55 23.57 -11.48 -6.53
C LYS A 55 22.89 -10.39 -7.34
N ALA A 56 22.20 -10.77 -8.41
CA ALA A 56 21.43 -9.82 -9.21
C ALA A 56 20.24 -9.29 -8.39
N CYS A 57 20.48 -8.28 -7.55
CA CYS A 57 19.41 -7.44 -7.04
C CYS A 57 18.88 -6.65 -8.23
N ARG A 58 17.66 -6.98 -8.67
CA ARG A 58 16.96 -6.18 -9.68
C ARG A 58 16.81 -4.78 -9.08
N PRO A 59 17.21 -3.71 -9.78
CA PRO A 59 17.01 -2.37 -9.27
C PRO A 59 15.49 -2.14 -9.15
N VAL A 60 15.02 -1.90 -7.92
CA VAL A 60 13.65 -1.46 -7.68
C VAL A 60 13.62 0.01 -8.05
N VAL A 61 12.98 0.32 -9.17
CA VAL A 61 12.69 1.70 -9.56
C VAL A 61 11.57 2.18 -8.63
N ALA A 62 11.94 2.86 -7.54
CA ALA A 62 11.00 3.62 -6.75
C ALA A 62 10.78 4.97 -7.43
N MET A 63 9.54 5.25 -7.86
CA MET A 63 9.14 6.60 -8.24
C MET A 63 9.27 7.50 -7.01
N ALA A 64 9.86 8.69 -7.17
CA ALA A 64 10.11 9.65 -6.10
C ALA A 64 8.79 10.22 -5.52
N GLY A 65 8.12 9.43 -4.70
CA GLY A 65 7.18 9.90 -3.69
C GLY A 65 7.91 9.96 -2.34
N SER A 66 7.55 10.91 -1.48
CA SER A 66 8.06 10.99 -0.09
C SER A 66 7.51 9.88 0.83
N GLY A 67 6.94 8.82 0.25
CA GLY A 67 6.35 7.71 0.99
C GLY A 67 7.44 6.76 1.44
N LYS A 68 7.41 6.38 2.71
CA LYS A 68 8.23 5.28 3.23
C LYS A 68 7.97 4.02 2.42
N PHE A 69 9.02 3.22 2.22
CA PHE A 69 8.88 1.98 1.48
C PHE A 69 7.99 1.02 2.30
N PHE A 70 6.97 0.43 1.66
CA PHE A 70 5.97 -0.37 2.35
C PHE A 70 5.97 -1.81 1.80
N VAL A 71 6.14 -2.79 2.68
CA VAL A 71 6.15 -4.22 2.32
C VAL A 71 5.05 -4.95 3.07
N GLY A 72 4.09 -5.48 2.31
CA GLY A 72 2.97 -6.27 2.82
C GLY A 72 3.11 -7.76 2.50
N GLY A 73 3.05 -8.62 3.51
CA GLY A 73 3.03 -10.08 3.37
C GLY A 73 1.64 -10.67 3.61
N ASN A 74 0.87 -10.94 2.56
CA ASN A 74 -0.43 -11.62 2.67
C ASN A 74 -0.24 -13.15 2.70
N TRP A 75 -0.51 -13.78 3.84
CA TRP A 75 -0.34 -15.23 4.00
C TRP A 75 -1.52 -16.03 3.41
N LYS A 76 -2.62 -15.35 3.05
CA LYS A 76 -3.85 -15.96 2.52
C LYS A 76 -4.34 -17.10 3.42
N CYS A 77 -4.95 -18.13 2.85
CA CYS A 77 -5.39 -19.33 3.55
C CYS A 77 -4.23 -20.35 3.74
N ASN A 78 -3.10 -19.92 4.33
CA ASN A 78 -1.96 -20.79 4.60
C ASN A 78 -1.52 -20.72 6.05
N GLY A 79 -1.06 -21.87 6.57
CA GLY A 79 -0.34 -21.97 7.83
C GLY A 79 -1.01 -22.86 8.88
N THR A 80 -0.17 -23.51 9.68
CA THR A 80 -0.48 -24.15 10.96
C THR A 80 0.23 -23.40 12.09
N LYS A 81 -0.10 -23.70 13.34
CA LYS A 81 0.59 -23.08 14.49
C LYS A 81 2.11 -23.25 14.42
N GLU A 82 2.58 -24.40 13.97
CA GLU A 82 4.00 -24.73 13.84
C GLU A 82 4.65 -23.97 12.68
N SER A 83 4.04 -23.96 11.50
CA SER A 83 4.61 -23.26 10.34
C SER A 83 4.63 -21.75 10.55
N ILE A 84 3.59 -21.20 11.20
CA ILE A 84 3.50 -19.80 11.57
C ILE A 84 4.54 -19.45 12.64
N GLY A 85 4.74 -20.32 13.64
CA GLY A 85 5.80 -20.13 14.64
C GLY A 85 7.19 -20.04 14.02
N LYS A 86 7.49 -20.89 13.02
CA LYS A 86 8.74 -20.81 12.24
C LYS A 86 8.84 -19.49 11.48
N LEU A 87 7.78 -19.10 10.77
CA LEU A 87 7.77 -17.85 10.00
C LEU A 87 7.97 -16.61 10.89
N ILE A 88 7.35 -16.60 12.07
CA ILE A 88 7.54 -15.53 13.08
C ILE A 88 9.00 -15.49 13.55
N SER A 89 9.60 -16.65 13.84
CA SER A 89 11.00 -16.73 14.25
C SER A 89 11.93 -16.19 13.17
N ASP A 90 11.70 -16.56 11.91
CA ASP A 90 12.49 -16.08 10.78
C ASP A 90 12.35 -14.56 10.62
N LEU A 91 11.11 -14.03 10.70
CA LEU A 91 10.83 -12.59 10.62
C LEU A 91 11.47 -11.80 11.76
N ASN A 92 11.43 -12.32 12.99
CA ASN A 92 12.05 -11.68 14.15
C ASN A 92 13.59 -11.68 14.06
N SER A 93 14.17 -12.68 13.38
CA SER A 93 15.62 -12.76 13.17
C SER A 93 16.12 -11.89 12.01
N ALA A 94 15.22 -11.42 11.15
CA ALA A 94 15.57 -10.64 9.98
C ALA A 94 15.99 -9.20 10.35
N MET A 95 17.02 -8.69 9.67
CA MET A 95 17.39 -7.29 9.79
C MET A 95 16.46 -6.44 8.91
N LEU A 96 15.63 -5.61 9.55
CA LEU A 96 14.72 -4.69 8.88
C LEU A 96 15.28 -3.27 8.89
N GLU A 97 15.39 -2.66 7.71
CA GLU A 97 15.80 -1.26 7.59
C GLU A 97 14.79 -0.32 8.27
N SER A 98 15.28 0.81 8.80
CA SER A 98 14.44 1.77 9.55
C SER A 98 13.43 2.52 8.69
N ASP A 99 13.68 2.62 7.39
CA ASP A 99 12.86 3.37 6.42
C ASP A 99 11.82 2.51 5.69
N VAL A 100 11.62 1.28 6.17
CA VAL A 100 10.67 0.32 5.59
C VAL A 100 9.59 -0.01 6.61
N ASP A 101 8.33 0.22 6.24
CA ASP A 101 7.16 -0.24 6.99
C ASP A 101 6.83 -1.66 6.54
N VAL A 102 6.83 -2.61 7.49
CA VAL A 102 6.57 -4.03 7.24
C VAL A 102 5.25 -4.42 7.87
N VAL A 103 4.35 -5.01 7.08
CA VAL A 103 3.04 -5.46 7.53
C VAL A 103 2.81 -6.91 7.10
N VAL A 104 2.31 -7.75 8.01
CA VAL A 104 1.94 -9.14 7.70
C VAL A 104 0.46 -9.40 7.93
N ALA A 105 -0.16 -10.20 7.07
CA ALA A 105 -1.58 -10.53 7.16
C ALA A 105 -1.79 -12.06 7.29
N PRO A 106 -1.78 -12.60 8.52
CA PRO A 106 -2.09 -14.01 8.78
C PRO A 106 -3.58 -14.33 8.64
N PRO A 107 -3.97 -15.62 8.54
CA PRO A 107 -5.36 -16.03 8.72
C PRO A 107 -5.91 -15.57 10.07
N PHE A 108 -7.21 -15.24 10.13
CA PHE A 108 -7.86 -14.65 11.32
C PHE A 108 -7.60 -15.41 12.62
N ILE A 109 -7.66 -16.74 12.56
CA ILE A 109 -7.48 -17.62 13.72
C ILE A 109 -6.08 -17.55 14.35
N TYR A 110 -5.10 -16.98 13.66
CA TYR A 110 -3.71 -16.87 14.10
C TYR A 110 -3.26 -15.43 14.37
N ILE A 111 -4.14 -14.43 14.19
CA ILE A 111 -3.79 -13.01 14.41
C ILE A 111 -3.24 -12.81 15.83
N ASP A 112 -3.90 -13.37 16.84
CA ASP A 112 -3.51 -13.20 18.24
C ASP A 112 -2.13 -13.79 18.54
N GLN A 113 -1.88 -15.00 18.04
CA GLN A 113 -0.59 -15.69 18.17
C GLN A 113 0.53 -14.87 17.51
N VAL A 114 0.27 -14.40 16.28
CA VAL A 114 1.24 -13.66 15.48
C VAL A 114 1.57 -12.32 16.15
N LYS A 115 0.55 -11.59 16.59
CA LYS A 115 0.73 -10.31 17.28
C LYS A 115 1.48 -10.46 18.60
N SER A 116 1.18 -11.50 19.38
CA SER A 116 1.82 -11.73 20.67
C SER A 116 3.29 -12.16 20.58
N SER A 117 3.72 -12.63 19.40
CA SER A 117 5.05 -13.23 19.21
C SER A 117 5.96 -12.42 18.27
N LEU A 118 5.40 -11.52 17.45
CA LEU A 118 6.18 -10.66 16.57
C LEU A 118 6.78 -9.48 17.33
N THR A 119 7.92 -8.99 16.82
CA THR A 119 8.49 -7.72 17.28
C THR A 119 7.62 -6.52 16.88
N ASP A 120 7.69 -5.44 17.66
CA ASP A 120 6.98 -4.18 17.39
C ASP A 120 7.39 -3.48 16.07
N ARG A 121 8.43 -4.00 15.40
CA ARG A 121 8.90 -3.51 14.10
C ARG A 121 8.00 -3.96 12.94
N ILE A 122 7.17 -4.99 13.15
CA ILE A 122 6.29 -5.56 12.12
C ILE A 122 4.85 -5.38 12.57
N GLU A 123 4.05 -4.70 11.77
CA GLU A 123 2.64 -4.50 12.08
C GLU A 123 1.78 -5.66 11.55
N VAL A 124 0.66 -5.93 12.21
CA VAL A 124 -0.25 -7.02 11.85
C VAL A 124 -1.51 -6.46 11.21
N SER A 125 -1.88 -7.05 10.08
CA SER A 125 -3.09 -6.75 9.30
C SER A 125 -4.07 -7.92 9.32
N ALA A 126 -5.35 -7.61 9.27
CA ALA A 126 -6.36 -8.59 8.88
C ALA A 126 -6.39 -8.77 7.35
N GLN A 127 -6.92 -9.91 6.88
CA GLN A 127 -7.08 -10.19 5.45
C GLN A 127 -8.42 -9.71 4.87
N ASN A 128 -9.39 -9.36 5.72
CA ASN A 128 -10.70 -8.81 5.36
C ASN A 128 -11.37 -8.19 6.61
N CYS A 129 -12.41 -7.38 6.44
CA CYS A 129 -13.32 -6.97 7.52
C CYS A 129 -14.75 -6.78 7.01
N TRP A 130 -15.70 -6.71 7.94
CA TRP A 130 -17.09 -6.40 7.65
C TRP A 130 -17.32 -4.92 7.29
N ILE A 131 -18.43 -4.62 6.61
CA ILE A 131 -18.80 -3.27 6.13
C ILE A 131 -19.34 -2.32 7.21
N GLY A 132 -19.58 -2.81 8.43
CA GLY A 132 -20.30 -2.04 9.44
C GLY A 132 -20.09 -2.57 10.84
N LYS A 133 -20.83 -1.98 11.78
CA LYS A 133 -20.88 -2.45 13.16
C LYS A 133 -21.32 -3.92 13.14
N GLY A 134 -20.68 -4.74 13.98
CA GLY A 134 -21.01 -6.16 14.08
C GLY A 134 -22.51 -6.43 14.28
N GLY A 135 -22.94 -7.68 14.08
CA GLY A 135 -24.35 -8.03 14.12
C GLY A 135 -24.58 -9.47 13.71
N ALA A 136 -25.76 -9.75 13.14
CA ALA A 136 -26.15 -11.08 12.66
C ALA A 136 -25.46 -11.46 11.33
N PHE A 137 -24.11 -11.44 11.34
CA PHE A 137 -23.25 -11.75 10.20
C PHE A 137 -22.30 -12.89 10.58
N THR A 138 -22.84 -14.10 10.68
CA THR A 138 -22.10 -15.30 11.11
C THR A 138 -20.87 -15.53 10.24
N GLY A 139 -19.69 -15.60 10.88
CA GLY A 139 -18.41 -15.83 10.21
C GLY A 139 -17.67 -14.55 9.79
N GLU A 140 -18.32 -13.39 9.85
CA GLU A 140 -17.67 -12.10 9.55
C GLU A 140 -17.01 -11.49 10.79
N ILE A 141 -15.97 -10.69 10.55
CA ILE A 141 -15.19 -10.01 11.60
C ILE A 141 -15.32 -8.49 11.40
N SER A 142 -15.77 -7.81 12.44
CA SER A 142 -15.96 -6.35 12.44
C SER A 142 -14.66 -5.58 12.63
N GLY A 143 -14.64 -4.31 12.21
CA GLY A 143 -13.47 -3.44 12.41
C GLY A 143 -13.15 -3.21 13.90
N GLU A 144 -14.17 -3.22 14.76
CA GLU A 144 -14.05 -3.10 16.20
C GLU A 144 -13.32 -4.30 16.81
N GLN A 145 -13.64 -5.53 16.37
CA GLN A 145 -12.94 -6.74 16.81
C GLN A 145 -11.46 -6.74 16.39
N LEU A 146 -11.18 -6.22 15.18
CA LEU A 146 -9.79 -6.08 14.72
C LEU A 146 -9.01 -5.05 15.53
N LYS A 147 -9.66 -3.96 15.93
CA LYS A 147 -9.06 -2.96 16.79
C LYS A 147 -8.85 -3.47 18.22
N ASP A 148 -9.78 -4.26 18.73
CA ASP A 148 -9.71 -4.88 20.07
C ASP A 148 -8.50 -5.82 20.19
N ILE A 149 -8.31 -6.70 19.21
CA ILE A 149 -7.10 -7.53 19.11
C ILE A 149 -5.85 -6.69 18.73
N GLY A 150 -5.99 -5.38 18.49
CA GLY A 150 -4.95 -4.41 18.17
C GLY A 150 -4.24 -4.62 16.83
N CYS A 151 -4.96 -5.12 15.83
CA CYS A 151 -4.56 -4.94 14.44
C CYS A 151 -4.63 -3.45 14.07
N LYS A 152 -3.67 -3.01 13.27
CA LYS A 152 -3.63 -1.63 12.75
C LYS A 152 -4.08 -1.54 11.31
N TRP A 153 -4.01 -2.64 10.56
CA TRP A 153 -4.27 -2.68 9.13
C TRP A 153 -5.33 -3.70 8.74
N VAL A 154 -5.96 -3.49 7.60
CA VAL A 154 -6.80 -4.49 6.92
C VAL A 154 -6.58 -4.46 5.41
N ILE A 155 -6.48 -5.64 4.81
CA ILE A 155 -6.47 -5.81 3.35
C ILE A 155 -7.90 -5.87 2.86
N LEU A 156 -8.25 -5.06 1.87
CA LEU A 156 -9.59 -5.01 1.29
C LEU A 156 -9.56 -5.02 -0.23
N GLY A 157 -10.53 -5.72 -0.82
CA GLY A 157 -10.64 -5.86 -2.27
C GLY A 157 -9.58 -6.75 -2.90
N HIS A 158 -9.03 -7.71 -2.15
CA HIS A 158 -8.10 -8.69 -2.72
C HIS A 158 -8.77 -9.45 -3.88
N SER A 159 -8.00 -9.80 -4.93
CA SER A 159 -8.55 -10.39 -6.17
C SER A 159 -9.33 -11.67 -5.91
N GLU A 160 -8.91 -12.51 -4.96
CA GLU A 160 -9.67 -13.70 -4.56
C GLU A 160 -11.06 -13.35 -4.00
N ARG A 161 -11.19 -12.26 -3.23
CA ARG A 161 -12.50 -11.81 -2.74
C ARG A 161 -13.37 -11.23 -3.84
N ARG A 162 -12.79 -10.51 -4.80
CA ARG A 162 -13.52 -9.95 -5.95
C ARG A 162 -14.02 -11.03 -6.90
N HIS A 163 -13.15 -11.96 -7.28
CA HIS A 163 -13.43 -12.87 -8.40
C HIS A 163 -13.91 -14.26 -7.96
N ILE A 164 -13.50 -14.75 -6.79
CA ILE A 164 -13.90 -16.07 -6.28
C ILE A 164 -15.11 -15.94 -5.36
N ILE A 165 -15.06 -14.98 -4.41
CA ILE A 165 -16.15 -14.76 -3.44
C ILE A 165 -17.26 -13.85 -4.02
N GLY A 166 -16.94 -13.02 -5.00
CA GLY A 166 -17.91 -12.16 -5.69
C GLY A 166 -18.18 -10.83 -5.00
N GLU A 167 -17.21 -10.29 -4.24
CA GLU A 167 -17.36 -8.96 -3.63
C GLU A 167 -17.28 -7.86 -4.69
N ASP A 168 -18.34 -7.06 -4.78
CA ASP A 168 -18.44 -5.95 -5.72
C ASP A 168 -17.65 -4.70 -5.26
N ASP A 169 -17.40 -3.81 -6.23
CA ASP A 169 -16.60 -2.58 -6.03
C ASP A 169 -17.20 -1.64 -4.96
N GLU A 170 -18.53 -1.49 -4.94
CA GLU A 170 -19.23 -0.59 -4.03
C GLU A 170 -19.24 -1.14 -2.60
N PHE A 171 -19.41 -2.46 -2.46
CA PHE A 171 -19.34 -3.17 -1.19
C PHE A 171 -17.95 -3.07 -0.58
N ILE A 172 -16.89 -3.28 -1.38
CA ILE A 172 -15.50 -3.12 -0.94
C ILE A 172 -15.21 -1.67 -0.54
N GLY A 173 -15.72 -0.69 -1.30
CA GLY A 173 -15.60 0.73 -0.94
C GLY A 173 -16.22 1.05 0.42
N LYS A 174 -17.40 0.47 0.73
CA LYS A 174 -18.04 0.62 2.04
C LYS A 174 -17.21 -0.01 3.17
N LYS A 175 -16.61 -1.19 2.95
CA LYS A 175 -15.68 -1.79 3.93
C LYS A 175 -14.53 -0.87 4.25
N ALA A 176 -13.90 -0.30 3.21
CA ALA A 176 -12.75 0.58 3.38
C ALA A 176 -13.11 1.84 4.15
N ALA A 177 -14.23 2.47 3.81
CA ALA A 177 -14.73 3.63 4.53
C ALA A 177 -15.02 3.31 6.00
N TYR A 178 -15.67 2.17 6.27
CA TYR A 178 -15.94 1.75 7.64
C TYR A 178 -14.67 1.47 8.43
N ALA A 179 -13.73 0.71 7.86
CA ALA A 179 -12.45 0.39 8.51
C ALA A 179 -11.64 1.64 8.87
N LEU A 180 -11.56 2.61 7.93
CA LEU A 180 -10.92 3.90 8.19
C LEU A 180 -11.65 4.69 9.29
N GLY A 181 -12.98 4.67 9.29
CA GLY A 181 -13.80 5.27 10.35
C GLY A 181 -13.55 4.66 11.75
N GLN A 182 -13.13 3.39 11.83
CA GLN A 182 -12.72 2.76 13.09
C GLN A 182 -11.26 3.05 13.49
N GLY A 183 -10.50 3.72 12.62
CA GLY A 183 -9.08 4.03 12.82
C GLY A 183 -8.12 2.93 12.38
N LEU A 184 -8.57 2.00 11.54
CA LEU A 184 -7.69 1.02 10.88
C LEU A 184 -7.12 1.62 9.60
N GLY A 185 -5.84 1.37 9.32
CA GLY A 185 -5.24 1.59 8.01
C GLY A 185 -5.78 0.58 6.99
N VAL A 186 -6.01 1.03 5.75
CA VAL A 186 -6.54 0.16 4.68
C VAL A 186 -5.48 -0.04 3.60
N ILE A 187 -5.24 -1.31 3.28
CA ILE A 187 -4.46 -1.76 2.13
C ILE A 187 -5.47 -2.08 1.03
N ALA A 188 -5.72 -1.12 0.14
CA ALA A 188 -6.72 -1.23 -0.92
C ALA A 188 -6.12 -1.95 -2.13
N CYS A 189 -6.66 -3.12 -2.47
CA CYS A 189 -6.22 -3.90 -3.62
C CYS A 189 -7.07 -3.58 -4.85
N ILE A 190 -6.39 -3.20 -5.93
CA ILE A 190 -6.96 -3.04 -7.27
C ILE A 190 -6.11 -3.80 -8.31
N GLY A 191 -6.77 -4.20 -9.38
CA GLY A 191 -6.15 -4.91 -10.49
C GLY A 191 -7.17 -5.50 -11.44
N GLU A 192 -6.71 -5.66 -12.67
CA GLU A 192 -7.38 -6.32 -13.76
C GLU A 192 -7.14 -7.83 -13.76
N LEU A 193 -8.03 -8.56 -14.43
CA LEU A 193 -7.81 -9.95 -14.82
C LEU A 193 -6.88 -10.04 -16.04
N LEU A 194 -6.27 -11.21 -16.23
CA LEU A 194 -5.38 -11.46 -17.38
C LEU A 194 -6.07 -11.17 -18.73
N GLN A 195 -7.30 -11.64 -18.92
CA GLN A 195 -8.08 -11.39 -20.14
C GLN A 195 -8.35 -9.90 -20.36
N GLN A 196 -8.67 -9.15 -19.30
CA GLN A 196 -8.89 -7.71 -19.39
C GLN A 196 -7.62 -6.95 -19.76
N ARG A 197 -6.46 -7.44 -19.32
CA ARG A 197 -5.16 -6.91 -19.73
C ARG A 197 -4.88 -7.17 -21.20
N GLU A 198 -5.14 -8.38 -21.68
CA GLU A 198 -4.98 -8.76 -23.09
C GLU A 198 -5.92 -7.95 -24.00
N GLU A 199 -7.10 -7.57 -23.50
CA GLU A 199 -8.05 -6.68 -24.16
C GLU A 199 -7.72 -5.18 -24.04
N GLY A 200 -6.63 -4.81 -23.37
CA GLY A 200 -6.23 -3.40 -23.18
C GLY A 200 -7.10 -2.61 -22.19
N LYS A 201 -7.94 -3.27 -21.37
CA LYS A 201 -8.87 -2.64 -20.42
C LYS A 201 -8.28 -2.39 -19.02
N THR A 202 -6.96 -2.53 -18.85
CA THR A 202 -6.29 -2.42 -17.54
C THR A 202 -6.61 -1.11 -16.82
N PHE A 203 -6.55 0.02 -17.55
CA PHE A 203 -6.83 1.33 -16.95
C PHE A 203 -8.30 1.51 -16.58
N ASP A 204 -9.23 1.07 -17.43
CA ASP A 204 -10.66 1.19 -17.17
C ASP A 204 -11.08 0.42 -15.92
N VAL A 205 -10.55 -0.80 -15.76
CA VAL A 205 -10.82 -1.66 -14.61
C VAL A 205 -10.23 -1.06 -13.34
N CYS A 206 -8.94 -0.67 -13.37
CA CYS A 206 -8.29 -0.07 -12.21
C CYS A 206 -8.96 1.26 -11.81
N TYR A 207 -9.32 2.09 -12.78
CA TYR A 207 -10.00 3.36 -12.56
C TYR A 207 -11.37 3.15 -11.91
N LYS A 208 -12.17 2.20 -12.43
CA LYS A 208 -13.49 1.87 -11.85
C LYS A 208 -13.36 1.43 -10.39
N GLN A 209 -12.45 0.50 -10.10
CA GLN A 209 -12.22 -0.01 -8.75
C GLN A 209 -11.75 1.09 -7.80
N LEU A 210 -10.80 1.92 -8.24
CA LEU A 210 -10.27 3.04 -7.45
C LEU A 210 -11.34 4.11 -7.21
N LYS A 211 -12.18 4.41 -8.21
CA LYS A 211 -13.28 5.36 -8.10
C LYS A 211 -14.29 4.91 -7.04
N ALA A 212 -14.59 3.62 -6.95
CA ALA A 212 -15.49 3.09 -5.94
C ALA A 212 -14.92 3.25 -4.51
N PHE A 213 -13.61 3.01 -4.32
CA PHE A 213 -12.93 3.34 -3.07
C PHE A 213 -13.05 4.84 -2.76
N ALA A 214 -12.52 5.69 -3.64
CA ALA A 214 -12.46 7.14 -3.43
C ALA A 214 -13.86 7.75 -3.17
N GLY A 215 -14.88 7.32 -3.92
CA GLY A 215 -16.24 7.79 -3.77
C GLY A 215 -16.82 7.54 -2.38
N LYS A 216 -16.55 6.37 -1.77
CA LYS A 216 -17.01 6.07 -0.41
C LYS A 216 -16.21 6.77 0.67
N LEU A 217 -14.90 6.96 0.46
CA LEU A 217 -14.05 7.65 1.41
C LEU A 217 -14.41 9.14 1.52
N LEU A 218 -14.66 9.80 0.39
CA LEU A 218 -15.05 11.22 0.37
C LEU A 218 -16.40 11.50 1.04
N THR A 219 -17.29 10.50 1.09
CA THR A 219 -18.59 10.65 1.77
C THR A 219 -18.55 10.34 3.27
N HIS A 220 -17.49 9.68 3.74
CA HIS A 220 -17.38 9.19 5.12
C HIS A 220 -16.26 9.85 5.93
N LEU A 221 -15.37 10.61 5.28
CA LEU A 221 -14.40 11.49 5.95
C LEU A 221 -15.03 12.88 6.13
N PRO A 222 -15.02 13.46 7.35
CA PRO A 222 -15.51 14.82 7.60
C PRO A 222 -14.67 15.91 6.91
#